data_AF-X1AIY5-F1
#
_entry.id   AF-X1AIY5-F1
#
_cell.length_a   1.000
_cell.length_b   1.000
_cell.length_c   1.000
_cell.angle_alpha   90.00
_cell.angle_beta   90.00
_cell.angle_gamma   90.00
#
_symmetry.space_group_name_H-M   'P 1'
#
loop_
_entity.id
_entity.type
_entity.pdbx_description
1 polymer ?
#
loop_
_entity_poly.entity_id
_entity_poly.type
_entity_poly.pdbx_seq_one_letter_code
_entity_poly.pdbx_strand_id
1 'polypeptide(L)'
;MNLVEENNIVIGDMLELIKDIADESINLVFVDPPYNIGKAEWDKIDNYLEWCEKWIAECSRVKHSHFTSGDARMSSYISRNPDSLLITITIQIK
;
A
#
# COMPACT_ATOMS: atom_id res chain seq x y z
N MET A 1 -13.45 -10.34 12.69
CA MET A 1 -13.45 -10.94 11.34
C MET A 1 -12.12 -10.57 10.75
N ASN A 2 -11.22 -11.53 10.48
CA ASN A 2 -9.92 -11.21 9.86
C ASN A 2 -10.22 -10.77 8.43
N LEU A 3 -10.17 -9.46 8.17
CA LEU A 3 -10.56 -8.86 6.89
C LEU A 3 -9.55 -9.12 5.76
N VAL A 4 -8.38 -9.67 6.09
CA VAL A 4 -7.29 -9.90 5.15
C VAL A 4 -6.97 -11.39 5.13
N GLU A 5 -7.59 -12.11 4.21
CA GLU A 5 -7.14 -13.45 3.82
C GLU A 5 -5.95 -13.32 2.87
N GLU A 6 -4.98 -14.23 2.97
CA GLU A 6 -3.84 -14.27 2.06
C GLU A 6 -4.32 -14.48 0.61
N ASN A 7 -3.61 -13.86 -0.35
CA ASN A 7 -3.90 -13.96 -1.80
C ASN A 7 -5.28 -13.45 -2.23
N ASN A 8 -5.86 -12.50 -1.49
CA ASN A 8 -7.13 -11.88 -1.84
C ASN A 8 -6.99 -10.41 -2.29
N ILE A 9 -7.92 -9.94 -3.13
CA ILE A 9 -8.06 -8.52 -3.49
C ILE A 9 -9.21 -7.94 -2.70
N VAL A 10 -8.92 -6.91 -1.90
CA VAL A 10 -9.91 -6.16 -1.14
C VAL A 10 -10.14 -4.81 -1.81
N ILE A 11 -11.40 -4.47 -2.10
CA ILE A 11 -11.78 -3.21 -2.75
C ILE A 11 -12.42 -2.29 -1.69
N GLY A 12 -11.87 -1.09 -1.52
CA GLY A 12 -12.38 -0.10 -0.58
C GLY A 12 -11.42 1.08 -0.43
N ASP A 13 -11.74 1.98 0.51
CA ASP A 13 -10.82 3.05 0.90
C ASP A 13 -9.64 2.45 1.65
N MET A 14 -8.44 2.61 1.07
CA MET A 14 -7.19 2.10 1.64
C MET A 14 -6.95 2.58 3.07
N LEU A 15 -7.25 3.85 3.38
CA LEU A 15 -7.03 4.40 4.71
C LEU A 15 -7.94 3.78 5.76
N GLU A 16 -9.09 3.24 5.36
CA GLU A 16 -9.97 2.48 6.26
C GLU A 16 -9.54 1.02 6.35
N LEU A 17 -9.26 0.38 5.21
CA LEU A 17 -8.89 -1.03 5.15
C LEU A 17 -7.58 -1.35 5.88
N ILE A 18 -6.59 -0.46 5.81
CA ILE A 18 -5.26 -0.69 6.42
C ILE A 18 -5.32 -0.75 7.95
N LYS A 19 -6.34 -0.13 8.58
CA LYS A 19 -6.52 -0.13 10.04
C LYS A 19 -6.78 -1.52 10.62
N ASP A 20 -7.31 -2.44 9.82
CA ASP A 20 -7.59 -3.82 10.23
C ASP A 20 -6.35 -4.73 10.13
N ILE A 21 -5.23 -4.21 9.61
CA ILE A 21 -3.95 -4.92 9.52
C ILE A 21 -3.15 -4.64 10.80
N ALA A 22 -2.64 -5.69 11.42
CA ALA A 22 -1.84 -5.58 12.63
C ALA A 22 -0.49 -4.88 12.38
N ASP A 23 0.02 -4.20 13.40
CA ASP A 23 1.34 -3.57 13.38
C ASP A 23 2.43 -4.61 13.08
N GLU A 24 3.45 -4.20 12.31
CA GLU A 24 4.62 -5.03 11.95
C GLU A 24 4.29 -6.41 11.36
N SER A 25 3.06 -6.63 10.87
CA SER A 25 2.61 -7.93 10.36
C SER A 25 2.93 -8.17 8.88
N ILE A 26 3.40 -7.15 8.17
CA ILE A 26 3.69 -7.18 6.73
C ILE A 26 5.19 -7.03 6.48
N ASN A 27 5.77 -7.87 5.61
CA ASN A 27 7.20 -7.80 5.29
C ASN A 27 7.52 -6.67 4.31
N LEU A 28 6.68 -6.51 3.28
CA LEU A 28 6.84 -5.58 2.17
C LEU A 28 5.51 -4.90 1.84
N VAL A 29 5.53 -3.57 1.76
CA VAL A 29 4.42 -2.75 1.26
C VAL A 29 4.80 -2.15 -0.08
N PHE A 30 3.98 -2.40 -1.10
CA PHE A 30 4.09 -1.77 -2.40
C PHE A 30 2.95 -0.77 -2.58
N VAL A 31 3.28 0.46 -3.01
CA VAL A 31 2.29 1.52 -3.21
C VAL A 31 2.47 2.15 -4.59
N ASP A 32 1.36 2.27 -5.30
CA ASP A 32 1.21 3.06 -6.52
C ASP A 32 0.03 4.04 -6.32
N PRO A 33 0.27 5.19 -5.68
CA PRO A 33 -0.77 6.18 -5.38
C PRO A 33 -0.96 7.17 -6.55
N PRO A 34 -2.04 7.95 -6.56
CA PRO A 34 -2.12 9.15 -7.40
C PRO A 34 -0.96 10.09 -7.08
N TYR A 35 -0.40 10.73 -8.10
CA TYR A 35 0.76 11.62 -7.99
C TYR A 35 0.39 13.11 -7.99
N ASN A 36 -0.90 13.41 -8.13
CA ASN A 36 -1.46 14.76 -8.19
C ASN A 36 -0.87 15.60 -9.33
N ILE A 37 -0.67 14.97 -10.50
CA ILE A 37 -0.10 15.59 -11.70
C ILE A 37 -1.13 15.80 -12.82
N GLY A 38 -2.41 15.58 -12.53
CA GLY A 38 -3.53 15.85 -13.43
C GLY A 38 -3.64 14.87 -14.60
N LYS A 39 -3.13 13.64 -14.45
CA LYS A 39 -3.24 12.61 -15.51
C LYS A 39 -4.67 12.09 -15.69
N ALA A 40 -5.49 12.18 -14.66
CA ALA A 40 -6.89 11.77 -14.65
C ALA A 40 -7.67 12.56 -13.60
N GLU A 41 -9.00 12.48 -13.63
CA GLU A 41 -9.84 13.18 -12.63
C GLU A 41 -9.61 12.68 -11.20
N TRP A 42 -9.33 11.37 -11.04
CA TRP A 42 -8.95 10.78 -9.75
C TRP A 42 -7.54 11.13 -9.28
N ASP A 43 -6.73 11.77 -10.13
CA ASP A 43 -5.38 12.26 -9.84
C ASP A 43 -5.40 13.73 -9.38
N LYS A 44 -6.48 14.11 -8.68
CA LYS A 44 -6.68 15.41 -8.04
C LYS A 44 -7.08 15.17 -6.60
N ILE A 45 -6.15 15.38 -5.68
CA ILE A 45 -6.35 15.18 -4.25
C ILE A 45 -6.20 16.51 -3.53
N ASP A 46 -7.24 16.91 -2.82
CA ASP A 46 -7.19 18.04 -1.90
C ASP A 46 -6.25 17.73 -0.73
N ASN A 47 -5.43 18.72 -0.34
CA ASN A 47 -4.42 18.55 0.71
C ASN A 47 -3.51 17.33 0.46
N TYR A 48 -3.07 17.13 -0.80
CA TYR A 48 -2.28 15.98 -1.24
C TYR A 48 -1.13 15.57 -0.31
N LEU A 49 -0.39 16.53 0.26
CA LEU A 49 0.71 16.21 1.19
C LEU A 49 0.19 15.61 2.52
N GLU A 50 -0.88 16.17 3.09
CA GLU A 50 -1.51 15.62 4.29
C GLU A 50 -2.11 14.23 4.02
N TRP A 51 -2.70 14.06 2.83
CA TRP A 51 -3.16 12.76 2.37
C TRP A 51 -1.99 11.76 2.25
N CYS A 52 -0.85 12.19 1.71
CA CYS A 52 0.37 11.40 1.65
C CYS A 52 0.87 10.98 3.02
N GLU A 53 0.94 11.91 3.97
CA GLU A 53 1.38 11.64 5.34
C GLU A 53 0.55 10.54 6.00
N LYS A 54 -0.78 10.55 5.80
CA LYS A 54 -1.69 9.54 6.36
C LYS A 54 -1.37 8.13 5.86
N TRP A 55 -1.31 7.92 4.55
CA TRP A 55 -1.09 6.58 4.02
C TRP A 55 0.36 6.12 4.23
N ILE A 56 1.35 7.02 4.23
CA ILE A 56 2.75 6.69 4.56
C ILE A 56 2.87 6.24 6.02
N ALA A 57 2.17 6.91 6.95
CA ALA A 57 2.17 6.54 8.35
C ALA A 57 1.59 5.13 8.57
N GLU A 58 0.44 4.83 7.96
CA GLU A 58 -0.16 3.50 8.03
C GLU A 58 0.71 2.43 7.38
N CYS A 59 1.30 2.72 6.21
CA CYS A 59 2.27 1.81 5.58
C CYS A 59 3.49 1.57 6.46
N SER A 60 3.92 2.56 7.26
CA SER A 60 5.05 2.40 8.18
C SER A 60 4.65 1.58 9.40
N ARG A 61 3.43 1.75 9.92
CA ARG A 61 2.88 1.01 11.07
C ARG A 61 2.81 -0.50 10.81
N VAL A 62 2.29 -0.89 9.65
CA VAL A 62 2.06 -2.32 9.34
C VAL A 62 3.33 -3.06 8.90
N LYS A 63 4.42 -2.34 8.59
CA LYS A 63 5.55 -2.86 7.83
C LYS A 63 6.79 -3.10 8.67
N HIS A 64 7.35 -4.30 8.55
CA HIS A 64 8.56 -4.71 9.26
C HIS A 64 9.88 -4.28 8.58
N SER A 65 10.00 -4.18 7.23
CA SER A 65 11.35 -4.11 6.60
C SER A 65 11.56 -3.26 5.33
N HIS A 66 10.73 -3.32 4.28
CA HIS A 66 11.01 -2.56 3.02
C HIS A 66 9.80 -1.86 2.38
N PHE A 67 9.99 -0.63 1.86
CA PHE A 67 8.97 0.20 1.16
C PHE A 67 9.53 0.55 -0.21
N THR A 68 8.76 0.33 -1.28
CA THR A 68 9.17 0.68 -2.63
C THR A 68 7.98 1.29 -3.39
N SER A 69 8.11 2.53 -3.81
CA SER A 69 7.24 3.12 -4.83
C SER A 69 7.74 2.72 -6.21
N GLY A 70 6.93 1.97 -6.96
CA GLY A 70 7.11 1.66 -8.39
C GLY A 70 8.53 1.38 -8.90
N ASP A 71 9.01 0.13 -8.89
CA ASP A 71 10.05 -0.33 -9.84
C ASP A 71 10.22 -1.86 -9.82
N ALA A 72 10.78 -2.40 -10.91
CA ALA A 72 11.11 -3.77 -11.30
C ALA A 72 11.88 -4.65 -10.29
N ARG A 73 12.06 -4.21 -9.04
CA ARG A 73 12.75 -4.94 -7.96
C ARG A 73 11.81 -5.82 -7.15
N MET A 74 10.49 -5.69 -7.33
CA MET A 74 9.50 -6.56 -6.68
C MET A 74 9.78 -8.03 -7.00
N SER A 75 9.96 -8.37 -8.28
CA SER A 75 10.28 -9.73 -8.72
C SER A 75 11.59 -10.23 -8.08
N SER A 76 12.60 -9.37 -7.97
CA SER A 76 13.86 -9.70 -7.31
C SER A 76 13.69 -9.93 -5.81
N TYR A 77 12.91 -9.12 -5.11
CA TYR A 77 12.66 -9.29 -3.68
C TYR A 77 11.86 -10.57 -3.40
N ILE A 78 10.77 -10.79 -4.14
CA ILE A 78 9.94 -12.01 -4.04
C ILE A 78 10.79 -13.25 -4.31
N SER A 79 11.62 -13.22 -5.36
CA SER A 79 12.51 -14.35 -5.69
C SER A 79 13.51 -14.68 -4.58
N ARG A 80 13.89 -13.70 -3.76
CA ARG A 80 14.85 -13.86 -2.66
C ARG A 80 14.17 -14.18 -1.32
N ASN A 81 12.87 -13.91 -1.21
CA ASN A 81 12.09 -14.08 0.01
C ASN A 81 10.73 -14.74 -0.31
N PRO A 82 10.72 -16.02 -0.72
CA PRO A 82 9.51 -16.70 -1.18
C PRO A 82 8.43 -16.84 -0.10
N ASP A 83 8.80 -16.82 1.18
CA ASP A 83 7.89 -16.95 2.32
C ASP A 83 7.42 -15.59 2.88
N SER A 84 7.75 -14.48 2.22
CA SER A 84 7.32 -13.15 2.68
C SER A 84 5.83 -12.92 2.45
N LEU A 85 5.13 -12.46 3.49
CA LEU A 85 3.79 -11.92 3.35
C LEU A 85 3.87 -10.54 2.70
N LEU A 86 3.34 -10.46 1.47
CA LEU A 86 3.28 -9.26 0.66
C LEU A 86 1.89 -8.63 0.72
N ILE A 87 1.84 -7.31 0.90
CA ILE A 87 0.66 -6.53 0.55
C ILE A 87 0.99 -5.60 -0.62
N THR A 88 0.18 -5.70 -1.67
CA THR A 88 0.18 -4.72 -2.75
C THR A 88 -0.99 -3.79 -2.50
N ILE A 89 -0.69 -2.52 -2.25
CA ILE A 89 -1.69 -1.50 -2.02
C ILE A 89 -1.72 -0.62 -3.26
N THR A 90 -2.66 -0.90 -4.15
CA THR A 90 -2.97 -0.01 -5.27
C THR A 90 -4.04 0.97 -4.81
N ILE A 91 -3.70 2.25 -4.73
CA ILE A 91 -4.66 3.27 -4.33
C ILE A 91 -5.24 3.89 -5.60
N GLN A 92 -6.39 3.38 -6.02
CA GLN A 92 -7.20 4.00 -7.07
C GLN A 92 -8.33 4.78 -6.42
N ILE A 93 -8.27 6.10 -6.53
CA ILE A 93 -9.39 6.97 -6.16
C ILE A 93 -10.39 6.95 -7.32
N LYS A 94 -11.70 6.94 -7.03
CA LYS A 94 -12.75 7.03 -8.07
C LYS A 94 -13.07 8.47 -8.39
#